data_AF-A0A939HDX9-F1
#
_entry.id   AF-A0A939HDX9-F1
#
_cell.length_a   1.000
_cell.length_b   1.000
_cell.length_c   1.000
_cell.angle_alpha   90.00
_cell.angle_beta   90.00
_cell.angle_gamma   90.00
#
_symmetry.space_group_name_H-M   'P 1'
#
loop_
_entity.id
_entity.type
_entity.pdbx_description
1 polymer ?
#
loop_
_entity_poly.entity_id
_entity_poly.type
_entity_poly.pdbx_seq_one_letter_code
_entity_poly.pdbx_strand_id
1 'polypeptide(L)'
;MKVKEIEIRSGMDRSNIRFYEREGFINPERLENGYREYTEDDLNKLVWIKLLRSLQISLDEVKSLFSDEKSLLEVLKRQVSDLEEAKGDILYAQQICEKIRQSGSHISELNPYEYLELLEKKEVVSKHDYFTVKKDRLPQVFLPWTRFFARSLDLALYILLWMSIQVFYLHVPLVNKSMRGVFLDVMMIVFFMMIFEPILISITGSTIGKSVFGLNIKTFEMTKLSYGEALRRTYLVLVDGMGFLIPIYSMIRLFKCYKLCIDEEVLNWDEGLAYDLKDKSRLRSIAAGGVSILVLILFILTFKAQVFPPHRGDLTLKEYTENFQYYQKLLGIDFSGYSLSDTGQWTEPSDKESNLFIGYMESPMMLYSFDDGKVDAISFNINIQNKRQTLYTYNNHMLVSYLSMAGAQETIGLFSNKMEEVMTVVSKGASEGFSHIINNVSVSAEVELVGYQNTSPQFVVPLDDAKEYIYKVNFSVKKND
;
A
#
# COMPACT_ATOMS: atom_id res chain seq x y z
N MET A 1 45.32 52.30 15.20
CA MET A 1 44.23 52.71 16.14
C MET A 1 43.89 51.58 17.10
N LYS A 2 43.59 51.90 18.36
CA LYS A 2 43.13 50.91 19.36
C LYS A 2 41.61 50.74 19.32
N VAL A 3 41.11 49.66 19.92
CA VAL A 3 39.67 49.31 19.89
C VAL A 3 38.75 50.44 20.36
N LYS A 4 39.09 51.16 21.44
CA LYS A 4 38.27 52.26 21.98
C LYS A 4 38.18 53.44 21.00
N GLU A 5 39.25 53.67 20.24
CA GLU A 5 39.33 54.78 19.29
C GLU A 5 38.52 54.47 18.03
N ILE A 6 38.60 53.24 17.51
CA ILE A 6 37.80 52.82 16.35
C ILE A 6 36.32 52.70 16.69
N GLU A 7 35.94 52.33 17.93
CA GLU A 7 34.54 52.38 18.40
C GLU A 7 33.97 53.80 18.32
N ILE A 8 34.71 54.78 18.84
CA ILE A 8 34.31 56.20 18.82
C ILE A 8 34.20 56.70 17.37
N ARG A 9 35.19 56.41 16.53
CA ARG A 9 35.26 56.93 15.16
C ARG A 9 34.29 56.26 14.19
N SER A 10 34.06 54.96 14.32
CA SER A 10 33.05 54.24 13.51
C SER A 10 31.62 54.42 14.05
N GLY A 11 31.48 54.79 15.32
CA GLY A 11 30.21 54.80 16.04
C GLY A 11 29.59 53.41 16.12
N MET A 12 30.41 52.37 16.21
CA MET A 12 29.99 50.98 16.42
C MET A 12 30.49 50.50 17.78
N ASP A 13 29.71 49.64 18.43
CA ASP A 13 30.19 48.91 19.60
C ASP A 13 31.24 47.85 19.24
N ARG A 14 32.05 47.50 20.22
CA ARG A 14 33.09 46.46 20.10
C ARG A 14 32.58 45.11 19.60
N SER A 15 31.35 44.73 19.92
CA SER A 15 30.78 43.44 19.47
C SER A 15 30.56 43.43 17.97
N ASN A 16 30.04 44.50 17.39
CA ASN A 16 29.83 44.66 15.96
C ASN A 16 31.15 44.67 15.19
N ILE A 17 32.16 45.37 15.71
CA ILE A 17 33.51 45.36 15.11
C ILE A 17 34.11 43.95 15.11
N ARG A 18 33.97 43.20 16.21
CA ARG A 18 34.41 41.79 16.30
C ARG A 18 33.62 40.86 15.39
N PHE A 19 32.34 41.15 15.17
CA PHE A 19 31.51 40.40 14.24
C PHE A 19 32.05 40.57 12.80
N TYR A 20 32.34 41.81 12.37
CA TYR A 20 32.88 42.06 11.04
C TYR A 20 34.30 41.52 10.84
N GLU A 21 35.14 41.51 11.89
CA GLU A 21 36.43 40.80 11.90
C GLU A 21 36.23 39.29 11.66
N ARG A 22 35.28 38.67 12.37
CA ARG A 22 34.99 37.23 12.21
C ARG A 22 34.43 36.89 10.84
N GLU A 23 33.59 37.78 10.29
CA GLU A 23 33.01 37.64 8.95
C GLU A 23 34.02 37.94 7.83
N GLY A 24 35.25 38.35 8.17
CA GLY A 24 36.36 38.52 7.23
C GLY A 24 36.41 39.89 6.54
N PHE A 25 35.63 40.87 6.98
CA PHE A 25 35.61 42.20 6.36
C PHE A 25 36.83 43.06 6.71
N ILE A 26 37.37 42.87 7.91
CA ILE A 26 38.57 43.56 8.41
C ILE A 26 39.50 42.53 9.03
N ASN A 27 40.80 42.75 8.91
CA ASN A 27 41.81 41.84 9.48
C ASN A 27 42.90 42.67 10.19
N PRO A 28 42.58 43.24 11.37
CA PRO A 28 43.52 44.09 12.09
C PRO A 28 44.75 43.31 12.53
N GLU A 29 45.93 43.92 12.42
CA GLU A 29 47.17 43.31 12.86
C GLU A 29 47.17 43.09 14.37
N ARG A 30 47.86 42.04 14.82
CA ARG A 30 48.08 41.78 16.24
C ARG A 30 49.49 42.19 16.61
N LEU A 31 49.58 43.15 17.53
CA LEU A 31 50.84 43.56 18.15
C LEU A 31 51.41 42.43 19.03
N GLU A 32 52.70 42.49 19.33
CA GLU A 32 53.40 41.50 20.18
C GLU A 32 52.73 41.29 21.57
N ASN A 33 52.01 42.30 22.05
CA ASN A 33 51.26 42.25 23.31
C ASN A 33 49.85 41.63 23.19
N GLY A 34 49.49 41.07 22.03
CA GLY A 34 48.21 40.42 21.77
C GLY A 34 47.03 41.37 21.51
N TYR A 35 47.25 42.69 21.52
CA TYR A 35 46.21 43.67 21.20
C TYR A 35 46.06 43.84 19.69
N ARG A 36 44.84 44.16 19.26
CA ARG A 36 44.51 44.49 17.86
C ARG A 36 44.87 45.93 17.56
N GLU A 37 45.55 46.15 16.45
CA GLU A 37 45.78 47.45 15.85
C GLU A 37 44.98 47.56 14.56
N TYR A 38 44.05 48.52 14.53
CA TYR A 38 43.21 48.79 13.38
C TYR A 38 43.81 49.91 12.53
N THR A 39 43.74 49.77 11.23
CA THR A 39 44.19 50.75 10.24
C THR A 39 43.09 51.75 9.89
N GLU A 40 43.45 52.86 9.22
CA GLU A 40 42.46 53.79 8.65
C GLU A 40 41.58 53.11 7.58
N ASP A 41 42.12 52.12 6.86
CA ASP A 41 41.36 51.31 5.90
C ASP A 41 40.28 50.47 6.59
N ASP A 42 40.62 49.85 7.73
CA ASP A 42 39.64 49.10 8.54
C ASP A 42 38.49 50.00 9.02
N LEU A 43 38.81 51.23 9.45
CA LEU A 43 37.79 52.21 9.84
C LEU A 43 36.89 52.58 8.66
N ASN A 44 37.47 52.87 7.49
CA ASN A 44 36.70 53.20 6.29
C ASN A 44 35.80 52.05 5.85
N LYS A 45 36.30 50.81 5.87
CA LYS A 45 35.51 49.60 5.59
C LYS A 45 34.33 49.47 6.56
N LEU A 46 34.56 49.62 7.87
CA LEU A 46 33.49 49.59 8.86
C LEU A 46 32.43 50.66 8.62
N VAL A 47 32.83 51.90 8.31
CA VAL A 47 31.89 53.00 8.01
C VAL A 47 31.06 52.69 6.75
N TRP A 48 31.69 52.15 5.70
CA TRP A 48 30.98 51.71 4.49
C TRP A 48 29.99 50.58 4.76
N ILE A 49 30.40 49.56 5.54
CA ILE A 49 29.51 48.47 5.95
C ILE A 49 28.30 49.04 6.71
N LYS A 50 28.53 49.97 7.65
CA LYS A 50 27.45 50.63 8.40
C LYS A 50 26.45 51.31 7.47
N LEU A 51 26.94 52.09 6.52
CA LEU A 51 26.12 52.83 5.57
C LEU A 51 25.26 51.88 4.73
N LEU A 52 25.89 50.90 4.07
CA LEU A 52 25.19 49.98 3.17
C LEU A 52 24.17 49.11 3.93
N ARG A 53 24.53 48.64 5.14
CA ARG A 53 23.60 47.91 6.01
C ARG A 53 22.42 48.75 6.46
N SER A 54 22.63 50.05 6.72
CA SER A 54 21.54 50.97 7.07
C SER A 54 20.57 51.20 5.91
N LEU A 55 21.03 50.99 4.67
CA LEU A 55 20.22 51.00 3.46
C LEU A 55 19.58 49.64 3.13
N GLN A 56 19.62 48.69 4.08
CA GLN A 56 19.09 47.33 3.96
C GLN A 56 19.79 46.42 2.92
N ILE A 57 21.00 46.78 2.49
CA ILE A 57 21.82 45.91 1.64
C ILE A 57 22.30 44.71 2.48
N SER A 58 22.22 43.50 1.91
CA SER A 58 22.57 42.28 2.64
C SER A 58 24.07 42.20 2.93
N LEU A 59 24.47 41.47 3.97
CA LEU A 59 25.90 41.30 4.28
C LEU A 59 26.66 40.60 3.15
N ASP A 60 26.03 39.65 2.47
CA ASP A 60 26.64 38.93 1.35
C ASP A 60 26.92 39.88 0.18
N GLU A 61 26.04 40.84 -0.09
CA GLU A 61 26.26 41.84 -1.14
C GLU A 61 27.33 42.84 -0.77
N VAL A 62 27.39 43.24 0.50
CA VAL A 62 28.49 44.05 1.00
C VAL A 62 29.82 43.31 0.85
N LYS A 63 29.87 41.99 1.08
CA LYS A 63 31.09 41.18 0.81
C LYS A 63 31.45 41.21 -0.68
N SER A 64 30.50 40.95 -1.57
CA SER A 64 30.73 40.99 -3.02
C SER A 64 31.17 42.36 -3.55
N LEU A 65 30.80 43.46 -2.86
CA LEU A 65 31.29 44.80 -3.18
C LEU A 65 32.76 44.99 -2.81
N PHE A 66 33.21 44.45 -1.66
CA PHE A 66 34.60 44.56 -1.22
C PHE A 66 35.54 43.57 -1.94
N SER A 67 35.02 42.53 -2.58
CA SER A 67 35.78 41.60 -3.43
C SER A 67 35.76 41.98 -4.92
N ASP A 68 35.20 43.13 -5.28
CA ASP A 68 35.03 43.60 -6.67
C ASP A 68 34.22 42.65 -7.58
N GLU A 69 33.48 41.70 -7.01
CA GLU A 69 32.59 40.79 -7.74
C GLU A 69 31.36 41.51 -8.30
N LYS A 70 30.89 42.55 -7.61
CA LYS A 70 29.74 43.37 -8.01
C LYS A 70 30.10 44.84 -8.01
N SER A 71 29.48 45.59 -8.93
CA SER A 71 29.62 47.05 -8.96
C SER A 71 28.72 47.73 -7.93
N LEU A 72 29.24 48.76 -7.24
CA LEU A 72 28.44 49.61 -6.34
C LEU A 72 27.21 50.21 -7.06
N LEU A 73 27.38 50.65 -8.31
CA LEU A 73 26.27 51.22 -9.09
C LEU A 73 25.17 50.20 -9.35
N GLU A 74 25.53 48.94 -9.59
CA GLU A 74 24.57 47.86 -9.83
C GLU A 74 23.78 47.54 -8.57
N VAL A 75 24.47 47.38 -7.43
CA VAL A 75 23.82 47.11 -6.13
C VAL A 75 22.89 48.24 -5.73
N LEU A 76 23.34 49.50 -5.85
CA LEU A 76 22.51 50.66 -5.53
C LEU A 76 21.32 50.81 -6.48
N LYS A 77 21.51 50.61 -7.79
CA LYS A 77 20.42 50.68 -8.77
C LYS A 77 19.35 49.64 -8.47
N ARG A 78 19.76 48.40 -8.14
CA ARG A 78 18.81 47.36 -7.73
C ARG A 78 18.10 47.72 -6.43
N GLN A 79 18.85 48.17 -5.41
CA GLN A 79 18.25 48.57 -4.13
C GLN A 79 17.24 49.72 -4.27
N VAL A 80 17.51 50.70 -5.13
CA VAL A 80 16.55 51.77 -5.43
C VAL A 80 15.29 51.20 -6.08
N SER A 81 15.43 50.28 -7.04
CA SER A 81 14.28 49.59 -7.66
C SER A 81 13.47 48.80 -6.63
N ASP A 82 14.14 48.08 -5.72
CA ASP A 82 13.49 47.29 -4.67
C ASP A 82 12.70 48.20 -3.71
N LEU A 83 13.27 49.35 -3.33
CA LEU A 83 12.60 50.36 -2.51
C LEU A 83 11.41 51.03 -3.22
N GLU A 84 11.51 51.31 -4.51
CA GLU A 84 10.39 51.86 -5.30
C GLU A 84 9.21 50.89 -5.36
N GLU A 85 9.49 49.59 -5.50
CA GLU A 85 8.47 48.53 -5.48
C GLU A 85 7.83 48.40 -4.10
N ALA A 86 8.64 48.35 -3.04
CA ALA A 86 8.15 48.31 -1.65
C ALA A 86 7.28 49.53 -1.31
N LYS A 87 7.65 50.73 -1.81
CA LYS A 87 6.82 51.93 -1.69
C LYS A 87 5.46 51.74 -2.39
N GLY A 88 5.44 51.11 -3.56
CA GLY A 88 4.21 50.76 -4.27
C GLY A 88 3.30 49.85 -3.47
N ASP A 89 3.85 48.86 -2.76
CA ASP A 89 3.09 47.94 -1.92
C ASP A 89 2.54 48.63 -0.67
N ILE A 90 3.33 49.47 -0.01
CA ILE A 90 2.89 50.28 1.13
C ILE A 90 1.74 51.21 0.71
N LEU A 91 1.86 51.89 -0.43
CA LEU A 91 0.80 52.76 -0.95
C LEU A 91 -0.47 51.97 -1.27
N TYR A 92 -0.35 50.77 -1.81
CA TYR A 92 -1.49 49.91 -2.07
C TYR A 92 -2.18 49.47 -0.77
N ALA A 93 -1.41 49.06 0.24
CA ALA A 93 -1.95 48.71 1.55
C ALA A 93 -2.69 49.90 2.19
N GLN A 94 -2.13 51.10 2.10
CA GLN A 94 -2.80 52.32 2.56
C GLN A 94 -4.13 52.57 1.81
N GLN A 95 -4.18 52.35 0.50
CA GLN A 95 -5.42 52.49 -0.28
C GLN A 95 -6.49 51.48 0.17
N ILE A 96 -6.10 50.23 0.45
CA ILE A 96 -7.03 49.22 0.97
C ILE A 96 -7.53 49.63 2.37
N CYS A 97 -6.64 50.07 3.26
CA CYS A 97 -7.04 50.58 4.58
C CYS A 97 -8.03 51.75 4.47
N GLU A 98 -7.81 52.70 3.55
CA GLU A 98 -8.73 53.80 3.33
C GLU A 98 -10.08 53.35 2.73
N LYS A 99 -10.07 52.39 1.80
CA LYS A 99 -11.31 51.79 1.28
C LYS A 99 -12.12 51.11 2.39
N ILE A 100 -11.47 50.34 3.25
CA ILE A 100 -12.11 49.69 4.40
C ILE A 100 -12.68 50.75 5.34
N ARG A 101 -11.89 51.79 5.65
CA ARG A 101 -12.32 52.92 6.51
C ARG A 101 -13.55 53.65 5.96
N GLN A 102 -13.70 53.74 4.64
CA GLN A 102 -14.84 54.40 3.98
C GLN A 102 -16.08 53.51 3.89
N SER A 103 -15.93 52.17 3.94
CA SER A 103 -16.99 51.21 3.63
C SER A 103 -17.81 50.75 4.84
N GLY A 104 -17.39 51.04 6.08
CA GLY A 104 -18.17 50.69 7.27
C GLY A 104 -17.46 50.99 8.58
N SER A 105 -18.24 51.16 9.66
CA SER A 105 -17.72 51.46 11.01
C SER A 105 -17.48 50.19 11.84
N HIS A 106 -18.19 49.11 11.52
CA HIS A 106 -18.16 47.85 12.26
C HIS A 106 -17.77 46.67 11.37
N ILE A 107 -16.99 45.74 11.93
CA ILE A 107 -16.47 44.57 11.22
C ILE A 107 -17.56 43.65 10.66
N SER A 108 -18.76 43.66 11.25
CA SER A 108 -19.92 42.87 10.85
C SER A 108 -20.61 43.36 9.57
N GLU A 109 -20.34 44.60 9.15
CA GLU A 109 -20.92 45.20 7.94
C GLU A 109 -19.96 45.09 6.73
N LEU A 110 -18.71 44.67 6.96
CA LEU A 110 -17.68 44.56 5.93
C LEU A 110 -17.67 43.17 5.31
N ASN A 111 -17.45 43.11 4.00
CA ASN A 111 -17.19 41.86 3.28
C ASN A 111 -15.68 41.63 3.12
N PRO A 112 -15.04 40.76 3.93
CA PRO A 112 -13.59 40.55 3.87
C PRO A 112 -13.11 39.95 2.54
N TYR A 113 -13.96 39.20 1.83
CA TYR A 113 -13.59 38.54 0.57
C TYR A 113 -13.25 39.54 -0.54
N GLU A 114 -13.92 40.69 -0.58
CA GLU A 114 -13.64 41.74 -1.56
C GLU A 114 -12.22 42.30 -1.39
N TYR A 115 -11.81 42.56 -0.15
CA TYR A 115 -10.49 43.10 0.14
C TYR A 115 -9.38 42.04 -0.01
N LEU A 116 -9.67 40.78 0.33
CA LEU A 116 -8.74 39.66 0.12
C LEU A 116 -8.46 39.43 -1.37
N GLU A 117 -9.47 39.48 -2.24
CA GLU A 117 -9.28 39.32 -3.69
C GLU A 117 -8.40 40.44 -4.27
N LEU A 118 -8.55 41.67 -3.78
CA LEU A 118 -7.71 42.80 -4.17
C LEU A 118 -6.25 42.57 -3.75
N LEU A 119 -6.02 42.08 -2.52
CA LEU A 119 -4.68 41.75 -2.03
C LEU A 119 -4.06 40.57 -2.79
N GLU A 120 -4.82 39.50 -3.08
CA GLU A 120 -4.33 38.37 -3.88
C GLU A 120 -3.90 38.79 -5.29
N LYS A 121 -4.66 39.68 -5.94
CA LYS A 121 -4.28 40.24 -7.26
C LYS A 121 -2.98 41.03 -7.21
N LYS A 122 -2.71 41.74 -6.11
CA LYS A 122 -1.48 42.51 -5.92
C LYS A 122 -0.29 41.62 -5.55
N GLU A 123 -0.50 40.60 -4.72
CA GLU A 123 0.52 39.63 -4.31
C GLU A 123 1.14 38.91 -5.51
N VAL A 124 0.37 38.60 -6.56
CA VAL A 124 0.88 37.98 -7.80
C VAL A 124 1.93 38.85 -8.52
N VAL A 125 1.89 40.17 -8.33
CA VAL A 125 2.74 41.13 -9.03
C VAL A 125 3.89 41.63 -8.16
N SER A 126 3.75 41.62 -6.83
CA SER A 126 4.80 42.04 -5.91
C SER A 126 5.89 40.98 -5.78
N LYS A 127 7.16 41.41 -5.83
CA LYS A 127 8.32 40.56 -5.51
C LYS A 127 8.61 40.48 -4.01
N HIS A 128 7.98 41.32 -3.20
CA HIS A 128 8.21 41.41 -1.77
C HIS A 128 7.14 40.63 -1.00
N ASP A 129 7.55 39.98 0.08
CA ASP A 129 6.70 39.23 1.02
C ASP A 129 5.79 40.15 1.88
N TYR A 130 5.42 41.34 1.37
CA TYR A 130 4.65 42.35 2.11
C TYR A 130 3.20 41.89 2.33
N PHE A 131 2.59 41.24 1.34
CA PHE A 131 1.27 40.63 1.47
C PHE A 131 1.42 39.12 1.63
N THR A 132 0.84 38.57 2.70
CA THR A 132 0.98 37.15 3.05
C THR A 132 -0.35 36.39 2.96
N VAL A 133 -1.19 36.70 1.97
CA VAL A 133 -2.55 36.15 1.89
C VAL A 133 -2.52 34.63 1.69
N LYS A 134 -1.50 34.11 0.99
CA LYS A 134 -1.30 32.67 0.83
C LYS A 134 -0.70 31.95 2.05
N LYS A 135 0.00 32.64 2.96
CA LYS A 135 0.63 32.00 4.15
C LYS A 135 -0.38 31.53 5.19
N ASP A 136 -1.61 32.08 5.17
CA ASP A 136 -2.71 31.64 6.05
C ASP A 136 -3.49 30.43 5.52
N ARG A 137 -3.12 29.87 4.36
CA ARG A 137 -3.61 28.55 3.94
C ARG A 137 -2.83 27.47 4.69
N LEU A 138 -3.53 26.60 5.41
CA LEU A 138 -2.91 25.43 6.05
C LEU A 138 -2.04 24.68 5.03
N PRO A 139 -0.86 24.16 5.42
CA PRO A 139 0.01 23.45 4.49
C PRO A 139 -0.76 22.29 3.86
N GLN A 140 -0.69 22.16 2.53
CA GLN A 140 -1.30 21.08 1.77
C GLN A 140 -0.25 20.38 0.92
N VAL A 141 -0.45 19.08 0.67
CA VAL A 141 0.42 18.27 -0.18
C VAL A 141 -0.33 17.83 -1.43
N PHE A 142 0.01 18.45 -2.56
CA PHE A 142 -0.52 18.17 -3.90
C PHE A 142 0.39 17.21 -4.69
N LEU A 143 0.80 16.10 -4.06
CA LEU A 143 1.66 15.07 -4.67
C LEU A 143 0.85 13.79 -4.91
N PRO A 144 0.18 13.65 -6.08
CA PRO A 144 -0.79 12.59 -6.30
C PRO A 144 -0.17 11.19 -6.16
N TRP A 145 1.03 10.97 -6.70
CA TRP A 145 1.69 9.67 -6.65
C TRP A 145 2.15 9.29 -5.25
N THR A 146 2.71 10.22 -4.48
CA THR A 146 3.11 9.97 -3.09
C THR A 146 1.91 9.58 -2.24
N ARG A 147 0.78 10.28 -2.42
CA ARG A 147 -0.48 9.97 -1.73
C ARG A 147 -1.06 8.62 -2.16
N PHE A 148 -1.04 8.34 -3.46
CA PHE A 148 -1.51 7.07 -4.02
C PHE A 148 -0.70 5.89 -3.49
N PHE A 149 0.63 5.94 -3.56
CA PHE A 149 1.47 4.83 -3.09
C PHE A 149 1.40 4.63 -1.57
N ALA A 150 1.37 5.72 -0.79
CA ALA A 150 1.12 5.63 0.65
C ALA A 150 -0.22 4.92 0.94
N ARG A 151 -1.27 5.27 0.19
CA ARG A 151 -2.59 4.67 0.35
C ARG A 151 -2.64 3.21 -0.10
N SER A 152 -1.97 2.88 -1.20
CA SER A 152 -1.85 1.50 -1.69
C SER A 152 -1.13 0.62 -0.68
N LEU A 153 -0.11 1.14 0.02
CA LEU A 153 0.56 0.42 1.09
C LEU A 153 -0.35 0.19 2.30
N ASP A 154 -1.13 1.19 2.73
CA ASP A 154 -2.13 1.02 3.79
C ASP A 154 -3.15 -0.07 3.42
N LEU A 155 -3.68 -0.02 2.20
CA LEU A 155 -4.66 -1.00 1.72
C LEU A 155 -4.06 -2.41 1.66
N ALA A 156 -2.82 -2.53 1.20
CA ALA A 156 -2.10 -3.81 1.15
C ALA A 156 -1.93 -4.43 2.54
N LEU A 157 -1.69 -3.63 3.58
CA LEU A 157 -1.62 -4.14 4.97
C LEU A 157 -2.97 -4.69 5.45
N TYR A 158 -4.08 -4.02 5.15
CA TYR A 158 -5.41 -4.53 5.53
C TYR A 158 -5.81 -5.79 4.76
N ILE A 159 -5.48 -5.85 3.46
CA ILE A 159 -5.71 -7.06 2.65
C ILE A 159 -4.85 -8.20 3.19
N LEU A 160 -3.57 -7.97 3.49
CA LEU A 160 -2.68 -8.98 4.06
C LEU A 160 -3.21 -9.50 5.40
N LEU A 161 -3.64 -8.59 6.30
CA LEU A 161 -4.25 -8.96 7.57
C LEU A 161 -5.46 -9.88 7.37
N TRP A 162 -6.38 -9.51 6.48
CA TRP A 162 -7.56 -10.33 6.20
C TRP A 162 -7.19 -11.68 5.57
N MET A 163 -6.27 -11.70 4.61
CA MET A 163 -5.79 -12.92 3.98
C MET A 163 -5.13 -13.86 5.00
N SER A 164 -4.33 -13.33 5.93
CA SER A 164 -3.73 -14.13 7.00
C SER A 164 -4.80 -14.78 7.88
N ILE A 165 -5.87 -14.07 8.24
CA ILE A 165 -6.98 -14.64 9.01
C ILE A 165 -7.68 -15.75 8.20
N GLN A 166 -7.93 -15.53 6.92
CA GLN A 166 -8.58 -16.53 6.06
C GLN A 166 -7.76 -17.80 5.92
N VAL A 167 -6.45 -17.68 5.70
CA VAL A 167 -5.58 -18.85 5.47
C VAL A 167 -5.23 -19.58 6.76
N PHE A 168 -4.79 -18.86 7.80
CA PHE A 168 -4.23 -19.48 8.99
C PHE A 168 -5.25 -19.80 10.08
N TYR A 169 -6.38 -19.09 10.12
CA TYR A 169 -7.39 -19.27 11.17
C TYR A 169 -8.67 -19.92 10.63
N LEU A 170 -9.19 -19.43 9.51
CA LEU A 170 -10.44 -19.94 8.94
C LEU A 170 -10.25 -21.12 7.97
N HIS A 171 -9.01 -21.35 7.51
CA HIS A 171 -8.68 -22.31 6.45
C HIS A 171 -9.59 -22.20 5.21
N VAL A 172 -9.87 -20.96 4.79
CA VAL A 172 -10.66 -20.68 3.60
C VAL A 172 -9.72 -20.41 2.42
N PRO A 173 -9.80 -21.19 1.33
CA PRO A 173 -9.04 -20.91 0.12
C PRO A 173 -9.31 -19.49 -0.43
N LEU A 174 -8.26 -18.85 -0.92
CA LEU A 174 -8.26 -17.50 -1.48
C LEU A 174 -8.68 -17.50 -2.96
N VAL A 175 -8.66 -18.67 -3.61
CA VAL A 175 -9.04 -18.89 -5.01
C VAL A 175 -10.46 -19.42 -5.11
N ASN A 176 -11.07 -19.32 -6.30
CA ASN A 176 -12.42 -19.82 -6.60
C ASN A 176 -13.51 -19.31 -5.65
N LYS A 177 -13.32 -18.10 -5.11
CA LYS A 177 -14.31 -17.46 -4.23
C LYS A 177 -15.57 -17.09 -5.01
N SER A 178 -16.72 -17.36 -4.41
CA SER A 178 -18.00 -16.87 -4.92
C SER A 178 -18.09 -15.33 -4.82
N MET A 179 -19.03 -14.73 -5.55
CA MET A 179 -19.29 -13.28 -5.47
C MET A 179 -19.60 -12.82 -4.03
N ARG A 180 -20.27 -13.67 -3.23
CA ARG A 180 -20.54 -13.39 -1.82
C ARG A 180 -19.25 -13.37 -0.99
N GLY A 181 -18.32 -14.29 -1.26
CA GLY A 181 -17.01 -14.32 -0.62
C GLY A 181 -16.19 -13.07 -0.93
N VAL A 182 -16.14 -12.66 -2.20
CA VAL A 182 -15.45 -11.42 -2.62
C VAL A 182 -16.06 -10.19 -1.95
N PHE A 183 -17.41 -10.12 -1.88
CA PHE A 183 -18.09 -9.03 -1.19
C PHE A 183 -17.73 -8.97 0.31
N LEU A 184 -17.70 -10.13 0.98
CA LEU A 184 -17.30 -10.22 2.38
C LEU A 184 -15.85 -9.76 2.58
N ASP A 185 -14.93 -10.08 1.67
CA ASP A 185 -13.55 -9.61 1.73
C ASP A 185 -13.48 -8.07 1.71
N VAL A 186 -14.23 -7.43 0.79
CA VAL A 186 -14.31 -5.96 0.71
C VAL A 186 -14.87 -5.38 2.01
N MET A 187 -15.94 -5.96 2.56
CA MET A 187 -16.51 -5.51 3.83
C MET A 187 -15.51 -5.60 4.99
N MET A 188 -14.74 -6.70 5.07
CA MET A 188 -13.74 -6.87 6.12
C MET A 188 -12.58 -5.88 5.99
N ILE A 189 -12.14 -5.57 4.77
CA ILE A 189 -11.12 -4.54 4.54
C ILE A 189 -11.62 -3.15 5.00
N VAL A 190 -12.86 -2.79 4.63
CA VAL A 190 -13.49 -1.54 5.06
C VAL A 190 -13.63 -1.49 6.59
N PHE A 191 -14.05 -2.60 7.20
CA PHE A 191 -14.16 -2.73 8.66
C PHE A 191 -12.83 -2.52 9.37
N PHE A 192 -11.76 -3.19 8.92
CA PHE A 192 -10.42 -3.02 9.50
C PHE A 192 -9.92 -1.59 9.34
N MET A 193 -10.12 -0.98 8.17
CA MET A 193 -9.77 0.42 7.96
C MET A 193 -10.51 1.36 8.93
N MET A 194 -11.82 1.16 9.14
CA MET A 194 -12.63 1.99 10.04
C MET A 194 -12.25 1.84 11.52
N ILE A 195 -11.64 0.73 11.91
CA ILE A 195 -11.15 0.51 13.28
C ILE A 195 -9.71 1.02 13.44
N PHE A 196 -8.79 0.53 12.62
CA PHE A 196 -7.36 0.74 12.85
C PHE A 196 -6.88 2.11 12.37
N GLU A 197 -7.40 2.63 11.26
CA GLU A 197 -6.93 3.91 10.71
C GLU A 197 -7.18 5.09 11.66
N PRO A 198 -8.38 5.25 12.27
CA PRO A 198 -8.62 6.33 13.22
C PRO A 198 -7.76 6.23 14.49
N ILE A 199 -7.47 5.00 14.94
CA ILE A 199 -6.58 4.76 16.08
C ILE A 199 -5.15 5.20 15.73
N LEU A 200 -4.64 4.81 14.57
CA LEU A 200 -3.28 5.17 14.13
C LEU A 200 -3.13 6.69 13.96
N ILE A 201 -4.11 7.34 13.31
CA ILE A 201 -4.07 8.79 13.07
C ILE A 201 -4.15 9.55 14.40
N SER A 202 -5.02 9.16 15.33
CA SER A 202 -5.16 9.85 16.62
C SER A 202 -3.92 9.71 17.52
N ILE A 203 -3.25 8.55 17.50
CA ILE A 203 -2.04 8.31 18.30
C ILE A 203 -0.80 8.92 17.64
N THR A 204 -0.63 8.75 16.33
CA THR A 204 0.65 9.04 15.65
C THR A 204 0.60 10.27 14.75
N GLY A 205 -0.59 10.75 14.37
CA GLY A 205 -0.80 11.81 13.37
C GLY A 205 -0.84 11.30 11.93
N SER A 206 -0.63 10.00 11.69
CA SER A 206 -0.61 9.45 10.34
C SER A 206 -1.03 7.97 10.30
N THR A 207 -1.15 7.43 9.09
CA THR A 207 -1.29 5.99 8.84
C THR A 207 0.08 5.36 8.63
N ILE A 208 0.19 4.03 8.65
CA ILE A 208 1.47 3.34 8.49
C ILE A 208 2.10 3.71 7.13
N GLY A 209 1.33 3.58 6.05
CA GLY A 209 1.76 3.92 4.70
C GLY A 209 2.10 5.41 4.58
N LYS A 210 1.22 6.31 5.03
CA LYS A 210 1.49 7.75 4.98
C LYS A 210 2.74 8.15 5.75
N SER A 211 2.94 7.60 6.94
CA SER A 211 4.13 7.86 7.76
C SER A 211 5.42 7.43 7.05
N VAL A 212 5.41 6.25 6.42
CA VAL A 212 6.54 5.73 5.62
C VAL A 212 6.88 6.66 4.45
N PHE A 213 5.87 7.25 3.82
CA PHE A 213 6.05 8.25 2.75
C PHE A 213 6.24 9.69 3.25
N GLY A 214 6.36 9.90 4.57
CA GLY A 214 6.62 11.20 5.19
C GLY A 214 5.42 12.12 5.31
N LEU A 215 4.22 11.63 5.00
CA LEU A 215 2.97 12.36 5.07
C LEU A 215 2.45 12.35 6.51
N ASN A 216 2.10 13.53 7.03
CA ASN A 216 1.57 13.69 8.38
C ASN A 216 0.35 14.62 8.39
N ILE A 217 -0.62 14.32 9.24
CA ILE A 217 -1.91 15.01 9.28
C ILE A 217 -2.08 15.67 10.64
N LYS A 218 -2.43 16.96 10.63
CA LYS A 218 -2.63 17.77 11.82
C LYS A 218 -3.89 18.61 11.69
N THR A 219 -4.42 19.06 12.82
CA THR A 219 -5.51 20.04 12.89
C THR A 219 -5.02 21.44 12.52
N PHE A 220 -5.94 22.41 12.43
CA PHE A 220 -5.60 23.84 12.28
C PHE A 220 -4.65 24.33 13.39
N GLU A 221 -4.81 23.82 14.62
CA GLU A 221 -3.98 24.16 15.78
C GLU A 221 -2.62 23.43 15.79
N MET A 222 -2.27 22.74 14.69
CA MET A 222 -1.05 21.93 14.57
C MET A 222 -0.95 20.77 15.57
N THR A 223 -2.08 20.35 16.15
CA THR A 223 -2.21 19.21 17.05
C THR A 223 -2.63 17.94 16.29
N LYS A 224 -2.56 16.78 16.95
CA LYS A 224 -3.05 15.52 16.40
C LYS A 224 -4.58 15.52 16.37
N LEU A 225 -5.16 14.84 15.39
CA LEU A 225 -6.61 14.67 15.32
C LEU A 225 -7.12 13.85 16.51
N SER A 226 -8.29 14.22 17.02
CA SER A 226 -9.04 13.35 17.92
C SER A 226 -9.50 12.07 17.20
N TYR A 227 -9.88 11.05 17.97
CA TYR A 227 -10.42 9.81 17.38
C TYR A 227 -11.66 10.07 16.51
N GLY A 228 -12.56 10.96 16.94
CA GLY A 228 -13.78 11.29 16.19
C GLY A 228 -13.49 12.01 14.86
N GLU A 229 -12.55 12.96 14.86
CA GLU A 229 -12.11 13.64 13.64
C GLU A 229 -11.41 12.67 12.69
N ALA A 230 -10.55 11.80 13.22
CA ALA A 230 -9.86 10.78 12.44
C ALA A 230 -10.86 9.78 11.82
N LEU A 231 -11.89 9.36 12.58
CA LEU A 231 -12.96 8.48 12.10
C LEU A 231 -13.77 9.14 10.98
N ARG A 232 -14.20 10.39 11.17
CA ARG A 232 -14.90 11.16 10.14
C ARG A 232 -14.05 11.27 8.88
N ARG A 233 -12.77 11.58 9.03
CA ARG A 233 -11.83 11.68 7.92
C ARG A 233 -11.69 10.35 7.17
N THR A 234 -11.48 9.25 7.88
CA THR A 234 -11.36 7.90 7.29
C THR A 234 -12.64 7.52 6.53
N TYR A 235 -13.82 7.84 7.07
CA TYR A 235 -15.09 7.65 6.38
C TYR A 235 -15.19 8.46 5.08
N LEU A 236 -14.81 9.74 5.10
CA LEU A 236 -14.80 10.57 3.89
C LEU A 236 -13.79 10.06 2.85
N VAL A 237 -12.64 9.53 3.27
CA VAL A 237 -11.70 8.85 2.35
C VAL A 237 -12.34 7.62 1.70
N LEU A 238 -13.13 6.84 2.44
CA LEU A 238 -13.86 5.69 1.89
C LEU A 238 -14.90 6.10 0.85
N VAL A 239 -15.70 7.13 1.16
CA VAL A 239 -16.80 7.59 0.30
C VAL A 239 -16.25 8.37 -0.89
N ASP A 240 -15.52 9.45 -0.63
CA ASP A 240 -15.09 10.40 -1.66
C ASP A 240 -13.75 10.03 -2.31
N GLY A 241 -12.88 9.32 -1.61
CA GLY A 241 -11.59 8.92 -2.14
C GLY A 241 -11.66 7.62 -2.93
N MET A 242 -12.21 6.58 -2.30
CA MET A 242 -12.10 5.20 -2.78
C MET A 242 -13.42 4.60 -3.29
N GLY A 243 -14.55 5.27 -3.11
CA GLY A 243 -15.86 4.76 -3.52
C GLY A 243 -16.19 3.38 -2.95
N PHE A 244 -15.93 3.18 -1.65
CA PHE A 244 -16.11 1.89 -0.94
C PHE A 244 -15.40 0.69 -1.58
N LEU A 245 -14.34 0.92 -2.37
CA LEU A 245 -13.62 -0.14 -3.10
C LEU A 245 -14.51 -0.90 -4.11
N ILE A 246 -15.63 -0.31 -4.53
CA ILE A 246 -16.49 -0.89 -5.57
C ILE A 246 -15.70 -0.89 -6.89
N PRO A 247 -15.61 -2.03 -7.60
CA PRO A 247 -14.91 -2.10 -8.88
C PRO A 247 -15.41 -1.05 -9.87
N ILE A 248 -14.53 -0.52 -10.72
CA ILE A 248 -14.79 0.56 -11.69
C ILE A 248 -15.11 1.92 -11.03
N TYR A 249 -16.06 1.99 -10.09
CA TYR A 249 -16.40 3.23 -9.39
C TYR A 249 -15.23 3.79 -8.57
N SER A 250 -14.51 2.91 -7.87
CA SER A 250 -13.25 3.25 -7.18
C SER A 250 -12.21 3.84 -8.13
N MET A 251 -12.05 3.29 -9.34
CA MET A 251 -11.13 3.83 -10.35
C MET A 251 -11.55 5.24 -10.80
N ILE A 252 -12.85 5.47 -11.02
CA ILE A 252 -13.38 6.79 -11.36
C ILE A 252 -13.12 7.78 -10.23
N ARG A 253 -13.36 7.40 -8.95
CA ARG A 253 -13.06 8.27 -7.80
C ARG A 253 -11.58 8.59 -7.68
N LEU A 254 -10.69 7.61 -7.84
CA LEU A 254 -9.25 7.82 -7.82
C LEU A 254 -8.80 8.77 -8.94
N PHE A 255 -9.34 8.64 -10.14
CA PHE A 255 -9.06 9.57 -11.24
C PHE A 255 -9.54 10.99 -10.94
N LYS A 256 -10.73 11.14 -10.34
CA LYS A 256 -11.22 12.46 -9.88
C LYS A 256 -10.29 13.07 -8.83
N CYS A 257 -9.84 12.29 -7.85
CA CYS A 257 -8.91 12.76 -6.82
C CYS A 257 -7.54 13.15 -7.40
N TYR A 258 -7.06 12.40 -8.40
CA TYR A 258 -5.86 12.73 -9.14
C TYR A 258 -5.98 14.09 -9.83
N LYS A 259 -7.11 14.35 -10.49
CA LYS A 259 -7.39 15.63 -11.14
C LYS A 259 -7.42 16.78 -10.12
N LEU A 260 -8.17 16.64 -9.02
CA LEU A 260 -8.21 17.64 -7.94
C LEU A 260 -6.81 17.94 -7.38
N CYS A 261 -5.98 16.91 -7.18
CA CYS A 261 -4.60 17.11 -6.73
C CYS A 261 -3.72 17.85 -7.74
N ILE A 262 -3.91 17.66 -9.05
CA ILE A 262 -3.17 18.38 -10.08
C ILE A 262 -3.64 19.82 -10.21
N ASP A 263 -4.93 20.05 -10.01
CA ASP A 263 -5.55 21.36 -10.04
C ASP A 263 -5.30 22.14 -8.72
N GLU A 264 -4.48 21.60 -7.82
CA GLU A 264 -4.15 22.15 -6.49
C GLU A 264 -5.39 22.43 -5.61
N GLU A 265 -6.46 21.66 -5.83
CA GLU A 265 -7.69 21.73 -5.04
C GLU A 265 -7.61 20.82 -3.82
N VAL A 266 -8.09 21.33 -2.68
CA VAL A 266 -8.12 20.56 -1.42
C VAL A 266 -9.15 19.44 -1.54
N LEU A 267 -8.75 18.24 -1.15
CA LEU A 267 -9.64 17.09 -1.14
C LEU A 267 -10.62 17.20 0.03
N ASN A 268 -11.89 16.83 -0.17
CA ASN A 268 -12.98 16.96 0.81
C ASN A 268 -12.62 16.47 2.23
N TRP A 269 -11.85 15.39 2.36
CA TRP A 269 -11.47 14.83 3.67
C TRP A 269 -10.23 15.47 4.28
N ASP A 270 -9.58 16.40 3.60
CA ASP A 270 -8.45 17.20 4.09
C ASP A 270 -8.84 18.69 4.26
N GLU A 271 -10.09 19.06 3.99
CA GLU A 271 -10.62 20.39 4.29
C GLU A 271 -10.46 20.72 5.79
N GLY A 272 -9.87 21.89 6.08
CA GLY A 272 -9.61 22.34 7.45
C GLY A 272 -8.48 21.60 8.18
N LEU A 273 -7.71 20.75 7.50
CA LEU A 273 -6.58 20.03 8.08
C LEU A 273 -5.25 20.49 7.49
N ALA A 274 -4.20 20.51 8.32
CA ALA A 274 -2.83 20.71 7.88
C ALA A 274 -2.24 19.37 7.42
N TYR A 275 -1.79 19.34 6.17
CA TYR A 275 -1.13 18.20 5.55
C TYR A 275 0.34 18.54 5.34
N ASP A 276 1.21 17.91 6.13
CA ASP A 276 2.64 18.23 6.18
C ASP A 276 3.46 17.08 5.56
N LEU A 277 4.48 17.43 4.78
CA LEU A 277 5.44 16.50 4.21
C LEU A 277 6.75 16.63 4.98
N LYS A 278 7.02 15.68 5.89
CA LYS A 278 8.33 15.57 6.52
C LYS A 278 9.38 15.22 5.46
N ASP A 279 10.58 15.78 5.64
CA ASP A 279 11.81 15.65 4.86
C ASP A 279 11.90 14.52 3.80
N LYS A 280 12.28 14.88 2.57
CA LYS A 280 12.41 14.02 1.39
C LYS A 280 13.77 13.30 1.34
N SER A 281 14.23 12.75 2.47
CA SER A 281 15.52 12.08 2.51
C SER A 281 15.52 10.81 1.64
N ARG A 282 16.61 10.55 0.91
CA ARG A 282 16.78 9.33 0.09
C ARG A 282 16.58 8.06 0.92
N LEU A 283 16.98 8.10 2.20
CA LEU A 283 16.83 7.00 3.15
C LEU A 283 15.35 6.63 3.37
N ARG A 284 14.46 7.61 3.42
CA ARG A 284 13.03 7.37 3.58
C ARG A 284 12.42 6.70 2.36
N SER A 285 12.79 7.12 1.15
CA SER A 285 12.35 6.45 -0.08
C SER A 285 12.82 5.01 -0.15
N ILE A 286 14.05 4.73 0.28
CA ILE A 286 14.58 3.36 0.40
C ILE A 286 13.79 2.56 1.43
N ALA A 287 13.51 3.14 2.60
CA ALA A 287 12.69 2.49 3.62
C ALA A 287 11.27 2.18 3.11
N ALA A 288 10.65 3.09 2.35
CA ALA A 288 9.34 2.88 1.75
C ALA A 288 9.34 1.72 0.74
N GLY A 289 10.38 1.65 -0.11
CA GLY A 289 10.59 0.51 -1.00
C GLY A 289 10.76 -0.79 -0.22
N GLY A 290 11.58 -0.80 0.84
CA GLY A 290 11.83 -1.96 1.68
C GLY A 290 10.56 -2.50 2.36
N VAL A 291 9.75 -1.61 2.96
CA VAL A 291 8.47 -2.01 3.59
C VAL A 291 7.51 -2.58 2.54
N SER A 292 7.44 -1.97 1.36
CA SER A 292 6.57 -2.46 0.28
C SER A 292 6.99 -3.85 -0.22
N ILE A 293 8.29 -4.10 -0.35
CA ILE A 293 8.84 -5.42 -0.72
C ILE A 293 8.55 -6.46 0.38
N LEU A 294 8.72 -6.09 1.66
CA LEU A 294 8.41 -6.98 2.77
C LEU A 294 6.93 -7.39 2.76
N VAL A 295 6.02 -6.44 2.56
CA VAL A 295 4.59 -6.73 2.44
C VAL A 295 4.33 -7.67 1.27
N LEU A 296 4.95 -7.43 0.10
CA LEU A 296 4.82 -8.32 -1.07
C LEU A 296 5.33 -9.74 -0.78
N ILE A 297 6.44 -9.89 -0.07
CA ILE A 297 6.96 -11.21 0.34
C ILE A 297 5.94 -11.90 1.25
N LEU A 298 5.38 -11.20 2.24
CA LEU A 298 4.38 -11.75 3.15
C LEU A 298 3.09 -12.17 2.41
N PHE A 299 2.68 -11.43 1.38
CA PHE A 299 1.58 -11.85 0.49
C PHE A 299 1.88 -13.17 -0.20
N ILE A 300 3.06 -13.31 -0.80
CA ILE A 300 3.46 -14.53 -1.51
C ILE A 300 3.53 -15.71 -0.53
N LEU A 301 4.09 -15.51 0.65
CA LEU A 301 4.18 -16.55 1.68
C LEU A 301 2.80 -16.97 2.19
N THR A 302 1.90 -16.02 2.44
CA THR A 302 0.52 -16.29 2.88
C THR A 302 -0.25 -17.03 1.77
N PHE A 303 -0.07 -16.64 0.51
CA PHE A 303 -0.70 -17.32 -0.61
C PHE A 303 -0.19 -18.75 -0.77
N LYS A 304 1.12 -18.98 -0.62
CA LYS A 304 1.71 -20.34 -0.63
C LYS A 304 1.26 -21.19 0.55
N ALA A 305 0.96 -20.59 1.70
CA ALA A 305 0.55 -21.31 2.90
C ALA A 305 -0.79 -22.06 2.73
N GLN A 306 -1.58 -21.72 1.71
CA GLN A 306 -2.79 -22.47 1.33
C GLN A 306 -2.53 -23.93 0.93
N VAL A 307 -1.28 -24.29 0.64
CA VAL A 307 -0.89 -25.68 0.41
C VAL A 307 -1.18 -26.55 1.64
N PHE A 308 -1.13 -25.97 2.84
CA PHE A 308 -1.40 -26.69 4.07
C PHE A 308 -2.90 -26.87 4.29
N PRO A 309 -3.36 -28.12 4.48
CA PRO A 309 -4.74 -28.37 4.80
C PRO A 309 -5.04 -28.03 6.28
N PRO A 310 -6.32 -27.94 6.68
CA PRO A 310 -6.71 -27.65 8.06
C PRO A 310 -6.11 -28.61 9.09
N HIS A 311 -6.07 -29.91 8.77
CA HIS A 311 -5.57 -30.94 9.68
C HIS A 311 -4.28 -31.58 9.16
N ARG A 312 -3.30 -31.72 10.04
CA ARG A 312 -1.98 -32.30 9.73
C ARG A 312 -1.66 -33.47 10.69
N GLY A 313 -0.75 -34.33 10.27
CA GLY A 313 -0.42 -35.57 10.96
C GLY A 313 -1.42 -36.68 10.66
N ASP A 314 -1.69 -37.51 11.67
CA ASP A 314 -2.58 -38.66 11.54
C ASP A 314 -4.04 -38.25 11.63
N LEU A 315 -4.79 -38.56 10.57
CA LEU A 315 -6.14 -38.07 10.37
C LEU A 315 -7.17 -39.08 10.87
N THR A 316 -8.17 -38.61 11.60
CA THR A 316 -9.45 -39.31 11.74
C THR A 316 -10.23 -39.25 10.41
N LEU A 317 -11.28 -40.06 10.26
CA LEU A 317 -12.13 -40.00 9.07
C LEU A 317 -12.70 -38.60 8.83
N LYS A 318 -13.17 -37.94 9.90
CA LYS A 318 -13.72 -36.59 9.83
C LYS A 318 -12.67 -35.57 9.38
N GLU A 319 -11.49 -35.58 9.99
CA GLU A 319 -10.37 -34.69 9.62
C GLU A 319 -9.94 -34.91 8.16
N TYR A 320 -9.93 -36.16 7.69
CA TYR A 320 -9.69 -36.47 6.29
C TYR A 320 -10.75 -35.86 5.37
N THR A 321 -12.04 -36.00 5.71
CA THR A 321 -13.12 -35.43 4.89
C THR A 321 -13.09 -33.90 4.86
N GLU A 322 -12.71 -33.24 5.96
CA GLU A 322 -12.51 -31.79 6.01
C GLU A 322 -11.33 -31.35 5.12
N ASN A 323 -10.22 -32.09 5.13
CA ASN A 323 -9.09 -31.87 4.21
C ASN A 323 -9.49 -32.09 2.74
N PHE A 324 -10.31 -33.11 2.47
CA PHE A 324 -10.85 -33.39 1.13
C PHE A 324 -11.68 -32.22 0.60
N GLN A 325 -12.62 -31.73 1.40
CA GLN A 325 -13.43 -30.57 1.04
C GLN A 325 -12.59 -29.30 0.87
N TYR A 326 -11.54 -29.14 1.67
CA TYR A 326 -10.59 -28.03 1.53
C TYR A 326 -9.89 -28.06 0.16
N TYR A 327 -9.30 -29.19 -0.22
CA TYR A 327 -8.62 -29.32 -1.52
C TYR A 327 -9.59 -29.28 -2.70
N GLN A 328 -10.82 -29.79 -2.54
CA GLN A 328 -11.88 -29.62 -3.54
C GLN A 328 -12.12 -28.14 -3.84
N LYS A 329 -12.28 -27.31 -2.80
CA LYS A 329 -12.47 -25.84 -2.94
C LYS A 329 -11.22 -25.14 -3.48
N LEU A 330 -10.04 -25.49 -2.96
CA LEU A 330 -8.76 -24.90 -3.37
C LEU A 330 -8.49 -25.12 -4.86
N LEU A 331 -8.77 -26.33 -5.37
CA LEU A 331 -8.55 -26.67 -6.78
C LEU A 331 -9.73 -26.28 -7.67
N GLY A 332 -10.87 -25.88 -7.10
CA GLY A 332 -12.07 -25.53 -7.87
C GLY A 332 -12.70 -26.75 -8.57
N ILE A 333 -12.58 -27.92 -7.96
CA ILE A 333 -13.09 -29.18 -8.50
C ILE A 333 -14.56 -29.32 -8.11
N ASP A 334 -15.42 -29.47 -9.11
CA ASP A 334 -16.82 -29.83 -8.92
C ASP A 334 -17.01 -31.33 -9.21
N PHE A 335 -17.56 -32.06 -8.25
CA PHE A 335 -17.92 -33.47 -8.37
C PHE A 335 -19.41 -33.61 -8.75
N SER A 336 -19.87 -32.81 -9.71
CA SER A 336 -21.26 -32.83 -10.18
C SER A 336 -22.28 -32.51 -9.05
N GLY A 337 -21.90 -31.65 -8.12
CA GLY A 337 -22.70 -31.31 -6.93
C GLY A 337 -22.63 -32.34 -5.78
N TYR A 338 -21.94 -33.47 -5.95
CA TYR A 338 -21.71 -34.40 -4.85
C TYR A 338 -20.63 -33.86 -3.91
N SER A 339 -20.80 -34.14 -2.62
CA SER A 339 -19.81 -33.83 -1.59
C SER A 339 -19.57 -35.04 -0.71
N LEU A 340 -18.36 -35.15 -0.17
CA LEU A 340 -18.05 -36.18 0.83
C LEU A 340 -18.56 -35.72 2.20
N SER A 341 -19.45 -36.50 2.80
CA SER A 341 -19.95 -36.27 4.17
C SER A 341 -18.92 -36.62 5.24
N ASP A 342 -19.17 -36.18 6.48
CA ASP A 342 -18.34 -36.49 7.65
C ASP A 342 -18.17 -38.01 7.91
N THR A 343 -19.05 -38.85 7.35
CA THR A 343 -18.96 -40.32 7.43
C THR A 343 -18.18 -40.94 6.28
N GLY A 344 -17.55 -40.13 5.40
CA GLY A 344 -16.80 -40.62 4.24
C GLY A 344 -17.68 -41.13 3.09
N GLN A 345 -18.98 -40.87 3.12
CA GLN A 345 -19.90 -41.26 2.05
C GLN A 345 -20.29 -40.07 1.18
N TRP A 346 -20.49 -40.31 -0.11
CA TRP A 346 -20.98 -39.29 -1.03
C TRP A 346 -22.43 -38.93 -0.72
N THR A 347 -22.70 -37.65 -0.53
CA THR A 347 -24.05 -37.10 -0.40
C THR A 347 -24.45 -36.44 -1.70
N GLU A 348 -25.68 -36.72 -2.14
CA GLU A 348 -26.27 -36.05 -3.30
C GLU A 348 -26.46 -34.54 -3.04
N PRO A 349 -26.34 -33.70 -4.07
CA PRO A 349 -26.63 -32.27 -3.96
C PRO A 349 -28.08 -32.03 -3.51
N SER A 350 -28.28 -31.11 -2.57
CA SER A 350 -29.60 -30.69 -2.09
C SER A 350 -30.40 -29.93 -3.14
N ASP A 351 -29.72 -29.19 -4.02
CA ASP A 351 -30.32 -28.43 -5.11
C ASP A 351 -30.02 -29.10 -6.45
N LYS A 352 -31.03 -29.76 -7.03
CA LYS A 352 -30.98 -30.25 -8.42
C LYS A 352 -31.11 -29.07 -9.38
N GLU A 353 -30.17 -28.13 -9.39
CA GLU A 353 -30.00 -27.29 -10.57
C GLU A 353 -29.57 -28.22 -11.71
N SER A 354 -30.34 -28.19 -12.79
CA SER A 354 -30.20 -29.09 -13.94
C SER A 354 -28.92 -28.76 -14.71
N ASN A 355 -27.78 -29.16 -14.17
CA ASN A 355 -26.53 -29.16 -14.90
C ASN A 355 -26.64 -30.19 -16.03
N LEU A 356 -26.39 -29.74 -17.26
CA LEU A 356 -26.38 -30.58 -18.45
C LEU A 356 -25.12 -31.45 -18.41
N PHE A 357 -25.23 -32.66 -17.87
CA PHE A 357 -24.12 -33.62 -17.87
C PHE A 357 -24.00 -34.27 -19.25
N ILE A 358 -22.85 -34.08 -19.92
CA ILE A 358 -22.58 -34.60 -21.28
C ILE A 358 -21.98 -36.02 -21.23
N GLY A 359 -21.66 -36.54 -20.04
CA GLY A 359 -21.08 -37.86 -19.84
C GLY A 359 -21.69 -38.63 -18.67
N TYR A 360 -21.31 -39.90 -18.55
CA TYR A 360 -21.72 -40.79 -17.46
C TYR A 360 -20.60 -40.99 -16.45
N MET A 361 -20.95 -40.99 -15.16
CA MET A 361 -20.06 -41.28 -14.04
C MET A 361 -20.85 -42.00 -12.97
N GLU A 362 -20.26 -43.02 -12.34
CA GLU A 362 -20.80 -43.63 -11.13
C GLU A 362 -20.07 -43.03 -9.94
N SER A 363 -20.77 -42.69 -8.86
CA SER A 363 -20.11 -42.17 -7.67
C SER A 363 -19.22 -43.27 -7.04
N PRO A 364 -17.92 -43.05 -6.85
CA PRO A 364 -17.02 -44.08 -6.34
C PRO A 364 -17.35 -44.39 -4.87
N MET A 365 -17.58 -45.66 -4.54
CA MET A 365 -17.70 -46.06 -3.16
C MET A 365 -16.31 -46.02 -2.50
N MET A 366 -16.12 -45.06 -1.60
CA MET A 366 -14.87 -44.89 -0.86
C MET A 366 -14.76 -45.95 0.23
N LEU A 367 -13.65 -46.69 0.23
CA LEU A 367 -13.30 -47.69 1.23
C LEU A 367 -12.14 -47.16 2.09
N TYR A 368 -12.25 -47.32 3.41
CA TYR A 368 -11.29 -46.81 4.38
C TYR A 368 -10.75 -47.96 5.23
N SER A 369 -9.43 -48.03 5.39
CA SER A 369 -8.79 -48.84 6.45
C SER A 369 -8.33 -47.94 7.58
N PHE A 370 -8.35 -48.49 8.79
CA PHE A 370 -7.97 -47.77 9.99
C PHE A 370 -6.85 -48.49 10.74
N ASP A 371 -5.91 -47.71 11.25
CA ASP A 371 -4.93 -48.12 12.25
C ASP A 371 -5.08 -47.21 13.48
N ASP A 372 -5.27 -47.79 14.66
CA ASP A 372 -5.57 -47.09 15.93
C ASP A 372 -6.63 -45.97 15.81
N GLY A 373 -7.69 -46.19 15.03
CA GLY A 373 -8.76 -45.21 14.81
C GLY A 373 -8.41 -44.04 13.88
N LYS A 374 -7.23 -44.06 13.28
CA LYS A 374 -6.75 -43.13 12.25
C LYS A 374 -6.81 -43.77 10.88
N VAL A 375 -7.00 -42.97 9.83
CA VAL A 375 -7.11 -43.46 8.45
C VAL A 375 -5.74 -43.91 7.96
N ASP A 376 -5.59 -45.20 7.68
CA ASP A 376 -4.36 -45.83 7.18
C ASP A 376 -4.34 -45.88 5.65
N ALA A 377 -5.46 -46.28 5.03
CA ALA A 377 -5.57 -46.34 3.58
C ALA A 377 -6.98 -45.98 3.10
N ILE A 378 -7.03 -45.52 1.85
CA ILE A 378 -8.24 -45.10 1.16
C ILE A 378 -8.19 -45.69 -0.24
N SER A 379 -9.25 -46.38 -0.62
CA SER A 379 -9.35 -47.00 -1.94
C SER A 379 -10.75 -46.89 -2.51
N PHE A 380 -10.85 -46.98 -3.82
CA PHE A 380 -12.12 -47.19 -4.49
C PHE A 380 -11.91 -48.01 -5.76
N ASN A 381 -12.95 -48.74 -6.15
CA ASN A 381 -12.99 -49.53 -7.37
C ASN A 381 -14.14 -49.04 -8.24
N ILE A 382 -13.85 -48.84 -9.53
CA ILE A 382 -14.84 -48.59 -10.56
C ILE A 382 -14.73 -49.70 -11.60
N ASN A 383 -15.87 -50.21 -12.04
CA ASN A 383 -15.96 -51.20 -13.11
C ASN A 383 -17.20 -50.93 -13.97
N ILE A 384 -17.03 -50.12 -15.00
CA ILE A 384 -18.08 -49.79 -15.96
C ILE A 384 -17.90 -50.67 -17.20
N GLN A 385 -18.97 -51.37 -17.58
CA GLN A 385 -18.97 -52.27 -18.74
C GLN A 385 -20.14 -51.96 -19.67
N ASN A 386 -19.94 -52.18 -20.97
CA ASN A 386 -20.97 -52.11 -22.02
C ASN A 386 -21.70 -50.75 -22.13
N LYS A 387 -20.99 -49.64 -21.90
CA LYS A 387 -21.54 -48.27 -21.98
C LYS A 387 -20.99 -47.50 -23.18
N ARG A 388 -21.70 -47.47 -24.31
CA ARG A 388 -21.32 -46.70 -25.51
C ARG A 388 -21.72 -45.21 -25.39
N GLN A 389 -21.16 -44.52 -24.42
CA GLN A 389 -21.33 -43.08 -24.21
C GLN A 389 -20.05 -42.48 -23.61
N THR A 390 -19.88 -41.16 -23.68
CA THR A 390 -18.75 -40.46 -23.05
C THR A 390 -18.75 -40.70 -21.54
N LEU A 391 -17.61 -41.07 -20.97
CA LEU A 391 -17.45 -41.28 -19.53
C LEU A 391 -16.58 -40.18 -18.92
N TYR A 392 -16.93 -39.74 -17.71
CA TYR A 392 -16.02 -38.93 -16.90
C TYR A 392 -14.90 -39.79 -16.31
N THR A 393 -13.71 -39.23 -16.21
CA THR A 393 -12.57 -39.88 -15.54
C THR A 393 -12.60 -39.64 -14.03
N TYR A 394 -11.93 -40.50 -13.27
CA TYR A 394 -11.83 -40.38 -11.82
C TYR A 394 -10.58 -39.60 -11.35
N ASN A 395 -9.94 -38.83 -12.23
CA ASN A 395 -8.69 -38.14 -11.94
C ASN A 395 -8.81 -37.13 -10.80
N ASN A 396 -9.89 -36.36 -10.78
CA ASN A 396 -10.16 -35.42 -9.71
C ASN A 396 -10.38 -36.13 -8.36
N HIS A 397 -11.01 -37.31 -8.37
CA HIS A 397 -11.22 -38.12 -7.17
C HIS A 397 -9.90 -38.65 -6.63
N MET A 398 -9.07 -39.22 -7.52
CA MET A 398 -7.73 -39.71 -7.17
C MET A 398 -6.84 -38.58 -6.64
N LEU A 399 -6.87 -37.43 -7.31
CA LEU A 399 -6.06 -36.27 -6.97
C LEU A 399 -6.38 -35.71 -5.59
N VAL A 400 -7.66 -35.39 -5.34
CA VAL A 400 -8.10 -34.82 -4.07
C VAL A 400 -7.91 -35.83 -2.95
N SER A 401 -8.17 -37.13 -3.20
CA SER A 401 -7.93 -38.19 -2.22
C SER A 401 -6.47 -38.27 -1.82
N TYR A 402 -5.57 -38.26 -2.81
CA TYR A 402 -4.13 -38.34 -2.56
C TYR A 402 -3.60 -37.08 -1.86
N LEU A 403 -4.00 -35.89 -2.30
CA LEU A 403 -3.60 -34.62 -1.66
C LEU A 403 -4.08 -34.52 -0.21
N SER A 404 -5.27 -35.04 0.10
CA SER A 404 -5.83 -34.98 1.45
C SER A 404 -5.02 -35.79 2.46
N MET A 405 -4.44 -36.92 2.05
CA MET A 405 -3.53 -37.71 2.89
C MET A 405 -2.08 -37.23 2.82
N ALA A 406 -1.55 -36.98 1.63
CA ALA A 406 -0.17 -36.56 1.45
C ALA A 406 0.08 -35.17 2.03
N GLY A 407 -0.83 -34.21 1.79
CA GLY A 407 -0.78 -32.82 2.28
C GLY A 407 -0.75 -32.68 3.80
N ALA A 408 -1.38 -33.63 4.49
CA ALA A 408 -1.40 -33.70 5.95
C ALA A 408 -0.06 -34.09 6.56
N GLN A 409 0.84 -34.72 5.80
CA GLN A 409 2.14 -35.14 6.32
C GLN A 409 2.97 -33.94 6.80
N GLU A 410 3.48 -34.00 8.03
CA GLU A 410 4.27 -32.92 8.65
C GLU A 410 5.54 -32.57 7.85
N THR A 411 6.07 -33.56 7.13
CA THR A 411 7.25 -33.44 6.27
C THR A 411 7.03 -32.59 5.01
N ILE A 412 5.79 -32.18 4.73
CA ILE A 412 5.51 -31.20 3.67
C ILE A 412 5.67 -29.79 4.23
N GLY A 413 6.75 -29.13 3.82
CA GLY A 413 7.04 -27.73 4.13
C GLY A 413 6.54 -26.75 3.06
N LEU A 414 6.53 -25.45 3.40
CA LEU A 414 5.94 -24.38 2.60
C LEU A 414 6.61 -24.20 1.22
N PHE A 415 7.90 -24.51 1.15
CA PHE A 415 8.73 -24.39 -0.05
C PHE A 415 8.93 -25.73 -0.77
N SER A 416 8.16 -26.75 -0.41
CA SER A 416 8.24 -28.07 -1.04
C SER A 416 7.47 -28.08 -2.37
N ASN A 417 8.05 -28.69 -3.40
CA ASN A 417 7.40 -28.89 -4.70
C ASN A 417 6.55 -30.17 -4.75
N LYS A 418 6.43 -30.91 -3.63
CA LYS A 418 5.75 -32.21 -3.56
C LYS A 418 4.29 -32.15 -4.02
N MET A 419 3.61 -31.04 -3.79
CA MET A 419 2.21 -30.92 -4.22
C MET A 419 2.06 -30.72 -5.72
N GLU A 420 2.97 -29.96 -6.34
CA GLU A 420 3.04 -29.84 -7.81
C GLU A 420 3.41 -31.19 -8.45
N GLU A 421 4.26 -31.96 -7.79
CA GLU A 421 4.59 -33.34 -8.16
C GLU A 421 3.35 -34.25 -8.10
N VAL A 422 2.55 -34.22 -7.02
CA VAL A 422 1.26 -34.94 -6.94
C VAL A 422 0.37 -34.62 -8.15
N MET A 423 0.15 -33.33 -8.41
CA MET A 423 -0.71 -32.87 -9.52
C MET A 423 -0.19 -33.39 -10.87
N THR A 424 1.13 -33.39 -11.06
CA THR A 424 1.78 -33.83 -12.30
C THR A 424 1.67 -35.34 -12.49
N VAL A 425 1.86 -36.11 -11.42
CA VAL A 425 1.78 -37.57 -11.46
C VAL A 425 0.35 -38.03 -11.79
N VAL A 426 -0.64 -37.50 -11.07
CA VAL A 426 -2.05 -37.88 -11.27
C VAL A 426 -2.54 -37.45 -12.64
N SER A 427 -2.16 -36.26 -13.12
CA SER A 427 -2.60 -35.80 -14.45
C SER A 427 -1.99 -36.60 -15.61
N LYS A 428 -0.74 -37.06 -15.50
CA LYS A 428 -0.08 -37.90 -16.52
C LYS A 428 -0.52 -39.37 -16.47
N GLY A 429 -0.67 -39.93 -15.26
CA GLY A 429 -1.03 -41.33 -15.04
C GLY A 429 -2.53 -41.64 -15.09
N ALA A 430 -3.35 -40.60 -15.17
CA ALA A 430 -4.80 -40.61 -15.30
C ALA A 430 -5.43 -41.73 -16.15
N SER A 431 -4.77 -42.14 -17.23
CA SER A 431 -5.35 -43.01 -18.26
C SER A 431 -4.60 -44.31 -18.49
N GLU A 432 -3.37 -44.39 -17.99
CA GLU A 432 -2.49 -45.56 -18.12
C GLU A 432 -2.21 -46.21 -16.75
N GLY A 433 -2.70 -45.59 -15.67
CA GLY A 433 -2.32 -45.93 -14.30
C GLY A 433 -1.04 -45.23 -13.85
N PHE A 434 -0.81 -45.23 -12.54
CA PHE A 434 0.41 -44.70 -11.93
C PHE A 434 0.68 -45.34 -10.57
N SER A 435 1.94 -45.31 -10.16
CA SER A 435 2.34 -45.58 -8.78
C SER A 435 3.35 -44.53 -8.35
N HIS A 436 3.18 -43.99 -7.15
CA HIS A 436 4.01 -42.91 -6.65
C HIS A 436 4.08 -42.91 -5.13
N ILE A 437 5.17 -42.39 -4.58
CA ILE A 437 5.38 -42.33 -3.14
C ILE A 437 5.84 -40.93 -2.79
N ILE A 438 5.13 -40.27 -1.88
CA ILE A 438 5.58 -39.02 -1.27
C ILE A 438 5.74 -39.25 0.22
N ASN A 439 7.00 -39.23 0.66
CA ASN A 439 7.37 -39.57 2.03
C ASN A 439 6.80 -40.94 2.41
N ASN A 440 5.89 -40.94 3.39
CA ASN A 440 5.28 -42.13 3.97
C ASN A 440 3.89 -42.39 3.37
N VAL A 441 3.53 -41.79 2.23
CA VAL A 441 2.24 -42.02 1.57
C VAL A 441 2.49 -42.57 0.17
N SER A 442 2.12 -43.83 -0.03
CA SER A 442 2.11 -44.48 -1.34
C SER A 442 0.74 -44.33 -2.00
N VAL A 443 0.73 -44.14 -3.32
CA VAL A 443 -0.47 -44.14 -4.14
C VAL A 443 -0.26 -45.09 -5.31
N SER A 444 -1.31 -45.83 -5.66
CA SER A 444 -1.36 -46.68 -6.84
C SER A 444 -2.72 -46.55 -7.50
N ALA A 445 -2.73 -46.35 -8.81
CA ALA A 445 -3.90 -46.38 -9.66
C ALA A 445 -3.64 -47.34 -10.81
N GLU A 446 -4.48 -48.36 -10.97
CA GLU A 446 -4.51 -49.19 -12.17
C GLU A 446 -5.74 -48.80 -12.99
N VAL A 447 -5.53 -48.49 -14.27
CA VAL A 447 -6.61 -48.08 -15.17
C VAL A 447 -6.65 -49.04 -16.35
N GLU A 448 -7.78 -49.69 -16.55
CA GLU A 448 -8.05 -50.52 -17.71
C GLU A 448 -9.06 -49.79 -18.59
N LEU A 449 -8.66 -49.48 -19.82
CA LEU A 449 -9.48 -48.77 -20.80
C LEU A 449 -9.54 -49.56 -22.11
N VAL A 450 -10.70 -50.15 -22.41
CA VAL A 450 -10.95 -50.92 -23.64
C VAL A 450 -12.15 -50.32 -24.37
N GLY A 451 -12.00 -50.04 -25.66
CA GLY A 451 -13.07 -49.50 -26.50
C GLY A 451 -13.35 -48.01 -26.33
N TYR A 452 -12.50 -47.29 -25.60
CA TYR A 452 -12.57 -45.83 -25.45
C TYR A 452 -11.25 -45.18 -25.88
N GLN A 453 -11.33 -43.94 -26.35
CA GLN A 453 -10.21 -43.06 -26.60
C GLN A 453 -10.13 -42.00 -25.52
N ASN A 454 -8.92 -41.79 -25.00
CA ASN A 454 -8.64 -40.66 -24.13
C ASN A 454 -8.51 -39.38 -24.95
N THR A 455 -9.51 -38.50 -24.85
CA THR A 455 -9.49 -37.18 -25.51
C THR A 455 -9.10 -36.06 -24.57
N SER A 456 -9.27 -36.24 -23.26
CA SER A 456 -8.89 -35.24 -22.25
C SER A 456 -8.71 -35.88 -20.87
N PRO A 457 -8.01 -35.22 -19.93
CA PRO A 457 -7.92 -35.68 -18.55
C PRO A 457 -9.26 -35.77 -17.83
N GLN A 458 -10.38 -35.28 -18.36
CA GLN A 458 -11.68 -35.29 -17.68
C GLN A 458 -12.68 -36.26 -18.31
N PHE A 459 -12.45 -36.68 -19.55
CA PHE A 459 -13.41 -37.49 -20.32
C PHE A 459 -12.74 -38.46 -21.27
N VAL A 460 -13.30 -39.66 -21.34
CA VAL A 460 -13.00 -40.67 -22.37
C VAL A 460 -14.21 -40.86 -23.28
N VAL A 461 -13.95 -41.00 -24.58
CA VAL A 461 -14.98 -41.07 -25.62
C VAL A 461 -15.01 -42.48 -26.21
N PRO A 462 -16.18 -43.10 -26.42
CA PRO A 462 -16.27 -44.44 -27.01
C PRO A 462 -15.77 -44.45 -28.46
N LEU A 463 -15.05 -45.49 -28.85
CA LEU A 463 -14.63 -45.73 -30.24
C LEU A 463 -15.72 -46.45 -31.02
N ASP A 464 -16.08 -45.97 -32.22
CA ASP A 464 -17.20 -46.52 -32.99
C ASP A 464 -17.06 -48.00 -33.40
N ASP A 465 -15.83 -48.46 -33.61
CA ASP A 465 -15.51 -49.82 -34.09
C ASP A 465 -15.12 -50.80 -32.95
N ALA A 466 -15.30 -50.41 -31.69
CA ALA A 466 -14.93 -51.26 -30.55
C ALA A 466 -15.91 -52.43 -30.35
N LYS A 467 -15.36 -53.64 -30.16
CA LYS A 467 -16.14 -54.85 -29.86
C LYS A 467 -16.67 -54.89 -28.43
N GLU A 468 -15.95 -54.29 -27.51
CA GLU A 468 -16.26 -54.25 -26.08
C GLU A 468 -15.90 -52.87 -25.52
N TYR A 469 -16.62 -52.46 -24.47
CA TYR A 469 -16.41 -51.18 -23.78
C TYR A 469 -16.22 -51.47 -22.30
N ILE A 470 -14.98 -51.32 -21.83
CA ILE A 470 -14.59 -51.58 -20.44
C ILE A 470 -13.82 -50.37 -19.92
N TYR A 471 -14.25 -49.84 -18.78
CA TYR A 471 -13.50 -48.85 -18.02
C TYR A 471 -13.41 -49.30 -16.56
N LYS A 472 -12.21 -49.69 -16.12
CA LYS A 472 -11.93 -50.04 -14.73
C LYS A 472 -10.89 -49.13 -14.13
N VAL A 473 -11.09 -48.78 -12.86
CA VAL A 473 -10.12 -48.03 -12.06
C VAL A 473 -10.00 -48.71 -10.70
N ASN A 474 -8.79 -49.16 -10.35
CA ASN A 474 -8.42 -49.57 -9.01
C ASN A 474 -7.53 -48.48 -8.42
N PHE A 475 -8.04 -47.71 -7.45
CA PHE A 475 -7.26 -46.67 -6.81
C PHE A 475 -7.04 -47.01 -5.34
N SER A 476 -5.82 -46.79 -4.85
CA SER A 476 -5.46 -46.93 -3.43
C SER A 476 -4.40 -45.90 -3.05
N VAL A 477 -4.60 -45.25 -1.91
CA VAL A 477 -3.61 -44.42 -1.21
C VAL A 477 -3.42 -45.03 0.16
N LYS A 478 -2.18 -45.31 0.54
CA LYS A 478 -1.86 -45.95 1.82
C LYS A 478 -0.71 -45.24 2.51
N LYS A 479 -0.82 -45.10 3.83
CA LYS A 479 0.29 -44.70 4.69
C LYS A 479 1.22 -45.90 4.89
N ASN A 480 2.50 -45.67 4.67
CA ASN A 480 3.56 -46.63 4.93
C ASN A 480 4.15 -46.34 6.30
N ASP A 481 4.47 -47.39 7.04
CA ASP A 481 5.11 -47.32 8.36
C ASP A 481 6.50 -46.65 8.33
#